data_AF-A0A0B7N948-F1
#
_entry.id   AF-A0A0B7N948-F1
#
_cell.length_a   1.000
_cell.length_b   1.000
_cell.length_c   1.000
_cell.angle_alpha   90.00
_cell.angle_beta   90.00
_cell.angle_gamma   90.00
#
_symmetry.space_group_name_H-M   'P 1'
#
loop_
_entity.id
_entity.type
_entity.pdbx_description
1 polymer ?
#
loop_
_entity_poly.entity_id
_entity_poly.type
_entity_poly.pdbx_seq_one_letter_code
_entity_poly.pdbx_strand_id
1 'polypeptide(L)'
;MDSRLFAKFKSCLDAWAKENEKGEHCLSRQILGKPSSDLQDILDKLKQLLDTMVEEYTTIVNQLGLVENLRNDESKADTPKEVILLKSCVDMYDQEYMIKECIQNIVSGDGFATQQHLANSAALWKSESYLDEQIQQEIKKL
;
A
#
# COMPACT_ATOMS: atom_id res chain seq x y z
N MET A 1 20.49 7.41 12.27
CA MET A 1 19.25 8.16 12.01
C MET A 1 18.34 8.03 13.22
N ASP A 2 17.58 9.07 13.55
CA ASP A 2 16.63 9.03 14.66
C ASP A 2 15.45 8.11 14.28
N SER A 3 15.21 7.04 15.06
CA SER A 3 14.11 6.08 14.83
C SER A 3 12.74 6.77 14.80
N ARG A 4 12.62 7.94 15.43
CA ARG A 4 11.40 8.78 15.39
C ARG A 4 11.06 9.30 14.00
N LEU A 5 12.06 9.48 13.14
CA LEU A 5 11.87 9.99 11.78
C LEU A 5 10.95 9.09 10.95
N PHE A 6 10.95 7.79 11.23
CA PHE A 6 10.18 6.78 10.48
C PHE A 6 8.96 6.26 11.25
N ALA A 7 8.71 6.74 12.46
CA ALA A 7 7.70 6.17 13.35
C ALA A 7 6.29 6.25 12.76
N LYS A 8 5.94 7.39 12.13
CA LYS A 8 4.63 7.58 11.50
C LYS A 8 4.49 6.73 10.24
N PHE A 9 5.54 6.63 9.42
CA PHE A 9 5.56 5.74 8.25
C PHE A 9 5.32 4.28 8.66
N LYS A 10 6.03 3.78 9.69
CA LYS A 10 5.84 2.41 10.20
C LYS A 10 4.44 2.19 10.77
N SER A 11 3.89 3.16 11.49
CA SER A 11 2.52 3.08 11.98
C SER A 11 1.51 2.96 10.82
N CYS A 12 1.79 3.55 9.66
CA CYS A 12 0.94 3.38 8.48
C CYS A 12 1.00 1.96 7.93
N LEU A 13 2.16 1.30 7.97
CA LEU A 13 2.33 -0.10 7.55
C LEU A 13 1.51 -1.05 8.43
N ASP A 14 1.59 -0.85 9.75
CA ASP A 14 0.81 -1.66 10.71
C ASP A 14 -0.70 -1.42 10.56
N ALA A 15 -1.09 -0.17 10.26
CA ALA A 15 -2.49 0.15 9.97
C ALA A 15 -2.95 -0.45 8.64
N TRP A 16 -2.10 -0.44 7.62
CA TRP A 16 -2.38 -1.04 6.31
C TRP A 16 -2.70 -2.52 6.45
N ALA A 17 -1.86 -3.28 7.15
CA ALA A 17 -2.06 -4.71 7.37
C ALA A 17 -3.42 -5.01 8.05
N LYS A 18 -3.83 -4.17 9.02
CA LYS A 18 -5.12 -4.30 9.69
C LYS A 18 -6.30 -4.02 8.78
N GLU A 19 -6.23 -2.97 7.97
CA GLU A 19 -7.31 -2.67 7.01
C GLU A 19 -7.34 -3.70 5.86
N ASN A 20 -6.17 -4.25 5.48
CA ASN A 20 -6.06 -5.33 4.51
C ASN A 20 -6.82 -6.59 4.98
N GLU A 21 -6.60 -7.02 6.23
CA GLU A 21 -7.31 -8.14 6.86
C GLU A 21 -8.84 -7.91 6.92
N LYS A 22 -9.27 -6.69 7.26
CA LYS A 22 -10.70 -6.32 7.22
C LYS A 22 -11.28 -6.40 5.82
N GLY A 23 -10.49 -6.03 4.81
CA GLY A 23 -10.89 -6.10 3.40
C GLY A 23 -11.12 -7.53 2.93
N GLU A 24 -10.23 -8.46 3.31
CA GLU A 24 -10.41 -9.89 3.07
C GLU A 24 -11.74 -10.38 3.67
N HIS A 25 -12.01 -10.01 4.93
CA HIS A 25 -13.26 -10.37 5.59
C HIS A 25 -14.49 -9.77 4.90
N CYS A 26 -14.43 -8.52 4.43
CA CYS A 26 -15.52 -7.91 3.68
C CYS A 26 -15.77 -8.62 2.35
N LEU A 27 -14.70 -8.93 1.60
CA LEU A 27 -14.80 -9.66 0.34
C LEU A 27 -15.41 -11.05 0.51
N SER A 28 -15.08 -11.76 1.60
CA SER A 28 -15.66 -13.07 1.89
C SER A 28 -17.19 -13.06 2.06
N ARG A 29 -17.77 -11.88 2.36
CA ARG A 29 -19.21 -11.66 2.58
C ARG A 29 -19.85 -10.82 1.47
N GLN A 30 -19.07 -10.45 0.45
CA GLN A 30 -19.50 -9.55 -0.61
C GLN A 30 -20.64 -10.17 -1.43
N ILE A 31 -21.66 -9.36 -1.71
CA ILE A 31 -22.71 -9.72 -2.66
C ILE A 31 -22.29 -9.18 -4.03
N LEU A 32 -22.10 -10.08 -4.99
CA LEU A 32 -21.71 -9.70 -6.35
C LEU A 32 -22.71 -8.77 -7.01
N GLY A 33 -22.21 -7.80 -7.77
CA GLY A 33 -23.02 -6.81 -8.48
C GLY A 33 -23.67 -5.77 -7.57
N LYS A 34 -23.33 -5.75 -6.28
CA LYS A 34 -23.78 -4.74 -5.33
C LYS A 34 -22.59 -3.98 -4.75
N PRO A 35 -22.60 -2.65 -4.75
CA PRO A 35 -21.62 -1.88 -3.99
C PRO A 35 -21.65 -2.25 -2.51
N SER A 36 -20.48 -2.24 -1.88
CA SER A 36 -20.33 -2.44 -0.43
C SER A 36 -19.74 -1.19 0.20
N SER A 37 -20.50 -0.58 1.12
CA SER A 37 -20.02 0.56 1.91
C SER A 37 -18.80 0.18 2.73
N ASP A 38 -18.79 -1.02 3.32
CA ASP A 38 -17.70 -1.48 4.16
C ASP A 38 -16.40 -1.64 3.35
N LEU A 39 -16.50 -2.17 2.12
CA LEU A 39 -15.36 -2.30 1.22
C LEU A 39 -14.86 -0.93 0.72
N GLN A 40 -15.79 0.02 0.47
CA GLN A 40 -15.44 1.39 0.12
C GLN A 40 -14.70 2.10 1.27
N ASP A 41 -15.21 2.00 2.50
CA ASP A 41 -14.60 2.60 3.69
C ASP A 41 -13.19 2.06 3.92
N ILE A 42 -12.95 0.78 3.63
CA ILE A 42 -11.62 0.16 3.70
C ILE A 42 -10.71 0.74 2.62
N LEU A 43 -11.17 0.87 1.38
CA LEU A 43 -10.37 1.49 0.31
C LEU A 43 -10.03 2.94 0.60
N ASP A 44 -10.98 3.72 1.11
CA ASP A 44 -10.75 5.12 1.46
C ASP A 44 -9.68 5.24 2.55
N LYS A 45 -9.70 4.35 3.55
CA LYS A 45 -8.65 4.28 4.58
C LYS A 45 -7.30 3.86 4.03
N LEU A 46 -7.26 2.84 3.18
CA LEU A 46 -6.01 2.40 2.53
C LEU A 46 -5.41 3.55 1.71
N LYS A 47 -6.24 4.31 0.99
CA LYS A 47 -5.79 5.49 0.25
C LYS A 47 -5.21 6.56 1.17
N GLN A 48 -5.90 6.89 2.27
CA GLN A 48 -5.40 7.85 3.26
C GLN A 48 -4.05 7.42 3.87
N LEU A 49 -3.89 6.12 4.14
CA LEU A 49 -2.62 5.57 4.64
C LEU A 49 -1.50 5.71 3.60
N LEU A 50 -1.77 5.38 2.33
CA LEU A 50 -0.81 5.55 1.24
C LEU A 50 -0.41 7.02 1.06
N ASP A 51 -1.38 7.93 1.04
CA ASP A 51 -1.12 9.36 0.92
C ASP A 51 -0.27 9.86 2.09
N THR A 52 -0.53 9.37 3.31
CA THR A 52 0.31 9.64 4.49
C THR A 52 1.72 9.10 4.32
N MET A 53 1.91 7.88 3.80
CA MET A 53 3.25 7.33 3.52
C MET A 53 4.02 8.19 2.52
N VAL A 54 3.36 8.68 1.46
CA VAL A 54 3.94 9.59 0.46
C VAL A 54 4.35 10.91 1.08
N GLU A 55 3.51 11.51 1.92
CA GLU A 55 3.80 12.76 2.64
C GLU A 55 5.00 12.60 3.58
N GLU A 56 5.06 11.51 4.34
CA GLU A 56 6.17 11.22 5.24
C GLU A 56 7.47 11.00 4.45
N TYR A 57 7.43 10.21 3.37
CA TYR A 57 8.57 10.04 2.48
C TYR A 57 9.08 11.38 1.93
N THR A 58 8.18 12.22 1.42
CA THR A 58 8.52 13.55 0.89
C THR A 58 9.13 14.44 1.96
N THR A 59 8.57 14.41 3.17
CA THR A 59 9.09 15.15 4.32
C THR A 59 10.51 14.72 4.69
N ILE A 60 10.76 13.41 4.73
CA ILE A 60 12.09 12.84 5.02
C ILE A 60 13.11 13.25 3.94
N VAL A 61 12.73 13.13 2.67
CA VAL A 61 13.56 13.54 1.53
C VAL A 61 13.91 15.03 1.61
N ASN A 62 12.93 15.88 1.93
CA ASN A 62 13.11 17.32 2.08
C ASN A 62 14.05 17.64 3.26
N GLN A 63 13.87 17.01 4.41
CA GLN A 63 14.70 17.21 5.60
C GLN A 63 16.15 16.78 5.38
N LEU A 64 16.37 15.76 4.56
CA LEU A 64 17.70 15.27 4.19
C LEU A 64 18.33 16.06 3.02
N GLY A 65 17.60 17.02 2.43
CA GLY A 65 18.09 17.82 1.29
C GLY A 65 18.27 17.03 0.00
N LEU A 66 17.55 15.91 -0.17
CA LEU A 66 17.75 14.96 -1.26
C LEU A 66 16.87 15.20 -2.50
N VAL A 67 16.10 16.29 -2.52
CA VAL A 67 15.09 16.60 -3.55
C VAL A 67 15.69 16.65 -4.96
N GLU A 68 16.88 17.26 -5.11
CA GLU A 68 17.55 17.37 -6.41
C GLU A 68 18.22 16.06 -6.85
N ASN A 69 18.73 15.28 -5.89
CA ASN A 69 19.40 13.99 -6.14
C ASN A 69 18.43 12.89 -6.60
N LEU A 70 17.14 12.99 -6.27
CA LEU A 70 16.10 12.07 -6.74
C LEU A 70 15.58 12.39 -8.14
N ARG A 71 15.79 13.61 -8.64
CA ARG A 71 15.40 14.01 -10.01
C ARG A 71 16.42 13.62 -11.06
N ASN A 72 17.69 13.49 -10.67
CA ASN A 72 18.78 13.11 -11.55
C ASN A 72 19.19 11.66 -11.27
N ASP A 73 18.81 10.74 -12.15
CA ASP A 73 19.06 9.29 -12.06
C ASP A 73 20.56 8.91 -11.95
N GLU A 74 21.46 9.88 -12.13
CA GLU A 74 22.92 9.70 -12.17
C GLU A 74 23.60 9.72 -10.78
N SER A 75 22.94 10.19 -9.70
CA SER A 75 23.56 10.30 -8.35
C SER A 75 23.05 9.29 -7.33
N LYS A 76 22.79 8.03 -7.74
CA LYS A 76 22.42 6.94 -6.81
C LYS A 76 23.48 6.67 -5.72
N ALA A 77 24.71 7.14 -5.89
CA ALA A 77 25.82 6.88 -4.97
C ALA A 77 25.66 7.52 -3.57
N ASP A 78 24.91 8.63 -3.44
CA ASP A 78 24.82 9.39 -2.18
C ASP A 78 23.43 9.35 -1.50
N THR A 79 22.47 8.61 -2.06
CA THR A 79 21.13 8.49 -1.45
C THR A 79 21.15 7.44 -0.32
N PRO A 80 20.73 7.77 0.91
CA PRO A 80 20.65 6.81 2.01
C PRO A 80 19.78 5.61 1.64
N LYS A 81 20.22 4.40 2.03
CA LYS A 81 19.51 3.15 1.74
C LYS A 81 18.09 3.17 2.29
N GLU A 82 17.89 3.81 3.43
CA GLU A 82 16.60 4.00 4.09
C GLU A 82 15.63 4.77 3.20
N VAL A 83 16.08 5.81 2.51
CA VAL A 83 15.25 6.61 1.60
C VAL A 83 14.88 5.79 0.35
N ILE A 84 15.82 4.98 -0.17
CA ILE A 84 15.55 4.07 -1.27
C ILE A 84 14.49 3.04 -0.87
N LEU A 85 14.61 2.45 0.33
CA LEU A 85 13.64 1.49 0.86
C LEU A 85 12.25 2.10 1.04
N LEU A 86 12.16 3.31 1.59
CA LEU A 86 10.88 4.01 1.72
C LEU A 86 10.24 4.29 0.36
N LYS A 87 11.03 4.73 -0.64
CA LYS A 87 10.52 4.94 -1.99
C LYS A 87 9.98 3.63 -2.56
N SER A 88 10.78 2.56 -2.52
CA SER A 88 10.36 1.26 -3.01
C SER A 88 9.09 0.80 -2.33
N CYS A 89 8.93 1.06 -1.03
CA CYS A 89 7.74 0.73 -0.25
C CYS A 89 6.49 1.52 -0.68
N VAL A 90 6.62 2.83 -0.89
CA VAL A 90 5.52 3.66 -1.39
C VAL A 90 5.07 3.19 -2.77
N ASP A 91 6.01 3.00 -3.70
CA ASP A 91 5.72 2.54 -5.07
C ASP A 91 5.00 1.17 -5.05
N MET A 92 5.39 0.33 -4.10
CA MET A 92 4.82 -0.98 -3.82
C MET A 92 3.36 -0.91 -3.32
N TYR A 93 3.07 -0.11 -2.31
CA TYR A 93 1.70 0.02 -1.77
C TYR A 93 0.76 0.76 -2.73
N ASP A 94 1.28 1.62 -3.59
CA ASP A 94 0.52 2.23 -4.68
C ASP A 94 0.03 1.19 -5.70
N GLN A 95 0.91 0.28 -6.12
CA GLN A 95 0.53 -0.85 -6.98
C GLN A 95 -0.49 -1.78 -6.32
N GLU A 96 -0.30 -2.10 -5.03
CA GLU A 96 -1.26 -2.92 -4.29
C GLU A 96 -2.62 -2.22 -4.20
N TYR A 97 -2.64 -0.91 -3.93
CA TYR A 97 -3.87 -0.11 -3.90
C TYR A 97 -4.64 -0.20 -5.22
N MET A 98 -3.95 -0.01 -6.36
CA MET A 98 -4.57 -0.13 -7.68
C MET A 98 -5.25 -1.48 -7.89
N ILE A 99 -4.61 -2.58 -7.45
CA ILE A 99 -5.19 -3.93 -7.56
C ILE A 99 -6.46 -4.02 -6.69
N LYS A 100 -6.43 -3.49 -5.47
CA LYS A 100 -7.58 -3.51 -4.56
C LYS A 100 -8.76 -2.68 -5.09
N GLU A 101 -8.48 -1.54 -5.72
CA GLU A 101 -9.49 -0.74 -6.42
C GLU A 101 -10.09 -1.50 -7.61
N CYS A 102 -9.26 -2.20 -8.40
CA CYS A 102 -9.74 -3.08 -9.47
C CYS A 102 -10.66 -4.18 -8.93
N ILE A 103 -10.29 -4.81 -7.82
CA ILE A 103 -11.10 -5.84 -7.17
C ILE A 103 -12.47 -5.28 -6.76
N GLN A 104 -12.53 -4.12 -6.11
CA GLN A 104 -13.79 -3.50 -5.72
C GLN A 104 -14.70 -3.23 -6.92
N ASN A 105 -14.13 -2.74 -8.02
CA ASN A 105 -14.88 -2.50 -9.26
C ASN A 105 -15.43 -3.80 -9.86
N ILE A 106 -14.64 -4.88 -9.86
CA ILE A 106 -15.05 -6.19 -10.38
C ILE A 106 -16.20 -6.76 -9.53
N VAL A 107 -16.08 -6.76 -8.21
CA VAL A 107 -17.09 -7.39 -7.34
C VAL A 107 -18.37 -6.57 -7.20
N SER A 108 -18.28 -5.25 -7.41
CA SER A 108 -19.43 -4.33 -7.38
C SER A 108 -20.12 -4.19 -8.73
N GLY A 109 -19.44 -4.55 -9.83
CA GLY A 109 -19.96 -4.46 -11.20
C GLY A 109 -21.08 -5.46 -11.47
N ASP A 110 -22.19 -4.96 -12.01
CA ASP A 110 -23.35 -5.80 -12.32
C ASP A 110 -23.10 -6.70 -13.54
N GLY A 111 -23.55 -7.95 -13.48
CA GLY A 111 -23.66 -8.84 -14.65
C GLY A 111 -22.42 -9.61 -15.16
N PHE A 112 -21.22 -9.47 -14.58
CA PHE A 112 -20.01 -10.18 -15.07
C PHE A 112 -19.25 -11.00 -14.02
N ALA A 113 -19.29 -10.61 -12.75
CA ALA A 113 -18.55 -11.30 -11.70
C ALA A 113 -19.23 -12.63 -11.32
N THR A 114 -18.42 -13.68 -11.14
CA THR A 114 -18.86 -15.00 -10.68
C THR A 114 -18.34 -15.24 -9.26
N GLN A 115 -18.86 -16.26 -8.57
CA GLN A 115 -18.32 -16.66 -7.27
C GLN A 115 -16.84 -17.09 -7.36
N GLN A 116 -16.40 -17.62 -8.51
CA GLN A 116 -15.00 -17.88 -8.77
C GLN A 116 -14.18 -16.59 -8.90
N HIS A 117 -14.72 -15.56 -9.56
CA HIS A 117 -14.08 -14.24 -9.61
C HIS A 117 -13.96 -13.63 -8.20
N LEU A 118 -14.97 -13.80 -7.34
CA LEU A 118 -14.91 -13.33 -5.95
C LEU A 118 -13.84 -14.07 -5.13
N ALA A 119 -13.79 -15.40 -5.23
CA ALA A 119 -12.79 -16.20 -4.53
C ALA A 119 -11.35 -15.85 -4.98
N ASN A 120 -11.16 -15.68 -6.29
CA ASN A 120 -9.87 -15.24 -6.85
C ASN A 120 -9.53 -13.81 -6.40
N SER A 121 -10.51 -12.91 -6.34
CA SER A 121 -10.32 -11.54 -5.87
C SER A 121 -9.96 -11.49 -4.39
N ALA A 122 -10.59 -12.31 -3.55
CA ALA A 122 -10.24 -12.44 -2.13
C ALA A 122 -8.82 -13.02 -1.96
N ALA A 123 -8.44 -14.01 -2.77
CA ALA A 123 -7.09 -14.55 -2.77
C ALA A 123 -6.04 -13.51 -3.22
N LEU A 124 -6.34 -12.72 -4.26
CA LEU A 124 -5.48 -11.63 -4.74
C LEU A 124 -5.39 -10.47 -3.73
N TRP A 125 -6.48 -10.16 -3.03
CA TRP A 125 -6.49 -9.17 -1.96
C TRP A 125 -5.53 -9.57 -0.84
N LYS A 126 -5.50 -10.87 -0.52
CA LYS A 126 -4.65 -11.46 0.52
C LYS A 126 -3.21 -11.68 0.09
N SER A 127 -2.94 -11.85 -1.20
CA SER A 127 -1.58 -12.04 -1.69
C SER A 127 -0.80 -10.73 -1.56
N GLU A 128 -0.31 -10.46 -0.34
CA GLU A 128 0.70 -9.47 0.02
C GLU A 128 2.03 -9.70 -0.73
N SER A 129 2.13 -10.76 -1.55
CA SER A 129 3.36 -11.36 -2.06
C SER A 129 3.92 -10.76 -3.35
N TYR A 130 3.30 -9.73 -3.94
CA TYR A 130 3.94 -9.00 -5.05
C TYR A 130 5.04 -8.06 -4.56
N LEU A 131 5.15 -7.94 -3.25
CA LEU A 131 5.84 -6.87 -2.57
C LEU A 131 6.93 -7.48 -1.70
N ASP A 132 8.15 -7.33 -2.21
CA ASP A 132 9.38 -7.96 -1.74
C ASP A 132 9.42 -8.11 -0.20
N GLU A 133 9.24 -9.33 0.29
CA GLU A 133 9.30 -9.65 1.73
C GLU A 133 10.60 -9.14 2.36
N GLN A 134 11.68 -9.07 1.57
CA GLN A 134 12.95 -8.52 2.01
C GLN A 134 12.83 -7.02 2.31
N ILE A 135 12.16 -6.24 1.45
CA ILE A 135 11.92 -4.80 1.67
C ILE A 135 11.06 -4.60 2.92
N GLN A 136 10.01 -5.40 3.10
CA GLN A 136 9.19 -5.34 4.31
C GLN A 136 9.99 -5.64 5.59
N GLN A 137 10.85 -6.67 5.55
CA GLN A 137 11.71 -7.01 6.69
C GLN A 137 12.77 -5.94 6.95
N GLU A 138 13.34 -5.34 5.92
CA GLU A 138 14.34 -4.27 6.05
C GLU A 138 13.70 -3.01 6.66
N ILE A 139 12.46 -2.67 6.28
CA ILE A 139 11.74 -1.54 6.87
C ILE A 139 11.37 -1.76 8.34
N LYS A 140 11.02 -3.01 8.71
CA LYS A 140 10.79 -3.37 10.13
C LYS A 140 12.05 -3.23 10.99
N LYS A 141 13.24 -3.25 10.39
CA LYS A 141 14.54 -3.10 11.08
C LYS A 141 15.05 -1.66 11.15
N LEU A 142 14.46 -0.73 10.39
CA LEU A 142 14.67 0.72 10.58
C LEU A 142 14.18 1.14 11.96
#